data_AF-A0A7J6UK20-F1
#
_entry.id   AF-A0A7J6UK20-F1
#
_cell.length_a   1.000
_cell.length_b   1.000
_cell.length_c   1.000
_cell.angle_alpha   90.00
_cell.angle_beta   90.00
_cell.angle_gamma   90.00
#
_symmetry.space_group_name_H-M   'P 1'
#
loop_
_entity.id
_entity.type
_entity.pdbx_description
1 polymer ?
#
loop_
_entity_poly.entity_id
_entity_poly.type
_entity_poly.pdbx_seq_one_letter_code
_entity_poly.pdbx_strand_id
1 'polypeptide(L)'
;NQYVTGLALCALANIGSTEMCMSLSREVEQLLVGPGSSSPYIQKKAALCALRIVKKVTELEDKFSARVGPLVEGACGANGAHAGTSGSHGVLLSALSLMDYLLK
;
A
#
# COMPACT_ATOMS: atom_id res chain seq x y z
N ASN A 1 1.47 13.99 -9.82
CA ASN A 1 2.94 13.74 -9.83
C ASN A 1 3.26 12.69 -8.77
N GLN A 2 3.89 11.59 -9.14
CA GLN A 2 4.12 10.46 -8.24
C GLN A 2 5.04 10.77 -7.02
N TYR A 3 5.98 11.70 -7.15
CA TYR A 3 6.87 12.02 -6.03
C TYR A 3 6.14 12.81 -4.93
N VAL A 4 5.28 13.74 -5.34
CA VAL A 4 4.42 14.52 -4.43
C VAL A 4 3.45 13.59 -3.70
N THR A 5 2.78 12.70 -4.43
CA THR A 5 1.88 11.70 -3.83
C THR A 5 2.63 10.77 -2.86
N GLY A 6 3.83 10.31 -3.24
CA GLY A 6 4.65 9.47 -2.35
C GLY A 6 5.07 10.18 -1.06
N LEU A 7 5.37 11.48 -1.12
CA LEU A 7 5.70 12.28 0.07
C LEU A 7 4.46 12.50 0.95
N ALA A 8 3.32 12.80 0.34
CA ALA A 8 2.04 12.97 1.03
C ALA A 8 1.63 11.69 1.78
N LEU A 9 1.77 10.51 1.15
CA LEU A 9 1.51 9.22 1.79
C LEU A 9 2.43 8.97 2.99
N CYS A 10 3.71 9.32 2.89
CA CYS A 10 4.63 9.23 4.04
C CYS A 10 4.26 10.20 5.16
N ALA A 11 3.86 11.43 4.84
CA ALA A 11 3.43 12.41 5.82
C ALA A 11 2.15 11.96 6.54
N LEU A 12 1.15 11.47 5.81
CA LEU A 12 -0.08 10.91 6.36
C LEU A 12 0.22 9.75 7.31
N ALA A 13 1.08 8.81 6.89
CA ALA A 13 1.42 7.64 7.68
C ALA A 13 2.18 7.98 8.99
N ASN A 14 3.00 9.04 8.96
CA ASN A 14 3.83 9.45 10.10
C ASN A 14 3.09 10.41 11.06
N ILE A 15 2.47 11.46 10.53
CA ILE A 15 1.97 12.62 11.29
C ILE A 15 0.44 12.67 11.28
N GLY A 16 -0.23 11.98 10.35
CA GLY A 16 -1.70 11.99 10.25
C GLY A 16 -2.37 11.53 11.54
N SER A 17 -3.42 12.23 11.95
CA SER A 17 -4.29 11.81 13.04
C SER A 17 -5.19 10.65 12.62
N THR A 18 -5.78 9.95 13.57
CA THR A 18 -6.77 8.87 13.35
C THR A 18 -7.88 9.33 12.40
N GLU A 19 -8.46 10.50 12.67
CA GLU A 19 -9.50 11.14 11.86
C GLU A 19 -9.06 11.38 10.41
N MET A 20 -7.83 11.88 10.22
CA MET A 20 -7.27 12.11 8.88
C MET A 20 -7.06 10.80 8.14
N CYS A 21 -6.56 9.76 8.82
CA CYS A 21 -6.37 8.44 8.26
C CYS A 21 -7.70 7.79 7.84
N MET A 22 -8.76 7.94 8.63
CA MET A 22 -10.10 7.46 8.28
C MET A 22 -10.66 8.19 7.04
N SER A 23 -10.60 9.52 7.04
CA SER A 23 -11.08 10.36 5.95
C SER A 23 -10.39 10.05 4.62
N LEU A 24 -9.07 9.81 4.66
CA LEU A 24 -8.26 9.56 3.46
C LEU A 24 -8.06 8.07 3.14
N SER A 25 -8.60 7.16 3.95
CA SER A 25 -8.45 5.70 3.77
C SER A 25 -8.88 5.21 2.39
N ARG A 26 -9.94 5.80 1.82
CA ARG A 26 -10.47 5.44 0.49
C ARG A 26 -9.53 5.87 -0.64
N GLU A 27 -8.88 7.02 -0.52
CA GLU A 27 -7.89 7.46 -1.51
C GLU A 27 -6.66 6.56 -1.49
N VAL A 28 -6.17 6.22 -0.29
CA VAL A 28 -5.04 5.29 -0.12
C VAL A 28 -5.36 3.93 -0.75
N GLU A 29 -6.57 3.42 -0.55
CA GLU A 29 -7.08 2.18 -1.15
C GLU A 29 -7.08 2.23 -2.69
N GLN A 30 -7.52 3.35 -3.28
CA GLN A 30 -7.50 3.54 -4.73
C GLN A 30 -6.08 3.58 -5.29
N LEU A 31 -5.12 4.12 -4.53
CA LEU A 31 -3.70 4.13 -4.94
C LEU A 31 -3.02 2.75 -4.81
N LEU A 32 -3.57 1.87 -3.97
CA LEU A 32 -3.09 0.50 -3.76
C LEU A 32 -3.49 -0.44 -4.92
N VAL A 33 -4.78 -0.51 -5.25
CA VAL A 33 -5.34 -1.53 -6.17
C VAL A 33 -6.34 -0.92 -7.19
N GLY A 34 -6.55 0.40 -7.19
CA GLY A 34 -7.49 1.04 -8.12
C GLY A 34 -6.93 1.17 -9.54
N PRO A 35 -7.80 1.46 -10.54
CA PRO A 35 -7.41 1.69 -11.95
C PRO A 35 -6.49 2.91 -12.14
N GLY A 36 -6.24 3.70 -11.09
CA GLY A 36 -5.28 4.80 -11.06
C GLY A 36 -3.90 4.45 -10.49
N SER A 37 -3.66 3.20 -10.04
CA SER A 37 -2.34 2.78 -9.54
C SER A 37 -1.38 2.51 -10.71
N SER A 38 -0.95 3.59 -11.38
CA SER A 38 -0.15 3.49 -12.61
C SER A 38 1.34 3.25 -12.34
N SER A 39 1.81 3.33 -11.08
CA SER A 39 3.23 3.26 -10.75
C SER A 39 3.52 2.36 -9.53
N PRO A 40 4.46 1.40 -9.65
CA PRO A 40 4.86 0.53 -8.54
C PRO A 40 5.48 1.31 -7.37
N TYR A 41 6.06 2.48 -7.64
CA TYR A 41 6.57 3.38 -6.59
C TYR A 41 5.44 3.87 -5.68
N ILE A 42 4.31 4.27 -6.26
CA ILE A 42 3.13 4.71 -5.51
C ILE A 42 2.49 3.56 -4.76
N GLN A 43 2.35 2.39 -5.40
CA GLN A 43 1.78 1.21 -4.76
C GLN A 43 2.56 0.80 -3.52
N LYS A 44 3.90 0.79 -3.59
CA LYS A 44 4.77 0.53 -2.43
C LYS A 44 4.54 1.57 -1.31
N LYS A 45 4.49 2.85 -1.65
CA LYS A 45 4.26 3.92 -0.67
C LYS A 45 2.88 3.85 -0.05
N ALA A 46 1.85 3.51 -0.82
CA ALA A 46 0.48 3.35 -0.37
C ALA A 46 0.33 2.11 0.53
N ALA A 47 0.99 1.00 0.20
CA ALA A 47 1.03 -0.19 1.06
C ALA A 47 1.70 0.07 2.41
N LEU A 48 2.85 0.76 2.43
CA LEU A 48 3.51 1.16 3.68
C LEU A 48 2.66 2.17 4.47
N CYS A 49 1.92 3.02 3.78
CA CYS A 49 0.98 3.97 4.39
C CYS A 49 -0.18 3.22 5.07
N ALA A 50 -0.83 2.31 4.34
CA ALA A 50 -1.90 1.45 4.84
C ALA A 50 -1.47 0.66 6.07
N LEU A 51 -0.28 0.06 6.08
CA LEU A 51 0.27 -0.65 7.24
C LEU A 51 0.31 0.23 8.49
N ARG A 52 0.70 1.49 8.36
CA ARG A 52 0.77 2.41 9.51
C ARG A 52 -0.60 2.94 9.90
N ILE A 53 -1.51 3.07 8.94
CA ILE A 53 -2.90 3.44 9.20
C ILE A 53 -3.60 2.34 9.99
N VAL A 54 -3.52 1.07 9.59
CA VAL A 54 -4.18 -0.03 10.34
C VAL A 54 -3.64 -0.16 11.76
N LYS A 55 -2.33 0.07 11.95
CA LYS A 55 -1.72 0.15 13.29
C LYS A 55 -2.24 1.28 14.16
N LYS A 56 -2.70 2.38 13.55
CA LYS A 56 -3.24 3.55 14.25
C LYS A 56 -4.76 3.49 14.38
N VAL A 57 -5.42 2.82 13.44
CA VAL A 57 -6.87 2.75 13.25
C VAL A 57 -7.24 1.30 12.94
N THR A 58 -7.45 0.50 13.99
CA THR A 58 -7.77 -0.92 13.86
C THR A 58 -9.11 -1.15 13.13
N GLU A 59 -10.05 -0.19 13.21
CA GLU A 59 -11.32 -0.23 12.47
C GLU A 59 -11.15 -0.30 10.94
N LEU A 60 -9.97 0.05 10.40
CA LEU A 60 -9.69 -0.02 8.97
C LEU A 60 -9.02 -1.33 8.54
N GLU A 61 -8.72 -2.25 9.47
CA GLU A 61 -8.03 -3.52 9.20
C GLU A 61 -8.76 -4.35 8.14
N ASP A 62 -10.07 -4.57 8.29
CA ASP A 62 -10.87 -5.33 7.32
C ASP A 62 -10.84 -4.71 5.92
N LYS A 63 -10.89 -3.37 5.86
CA LYS A 63 -10.87 -2.63 4.60
C LYS A 63 -9.58 -2.84 3.84
N PHE A 64 -8.43 -2.77 4.53
CA PHE A 64 -7.13 -2.98 3.89
C PHE A 64 -6.84 -4.46 3.66
N SER A 65 -7.30 -5.37 4.53
CA SER A 65 -7.13 -6.82 4.42
C SER A 65 -7.68 -7.36 3.09
N ALA A 66 -8.89 -6.93 2.72
CA ALA A 66 -9.53 -7.30 1.45
C ALA A 66 -8.71 -6.91 0.21
N ARG A 67 -7.79 -5.94 0.34
CA ARG A 67 -6.98 -5.42 -0.79
C ARG A 67 -5.57 -6.01 -0.84
N VAL A 68 -5.09 -6.66 0.22
CA VAL A 68 -3.74 -7.22 0.23
C VAL A 68 -3.62 -8.42 -0.71
N GLY A 69 -4.64 -9.29 -0.76
CA GLY A 69 -4.65 -10.45 -1.66
C GLY A 69 -4.47 -10.06 -3.14
N PRO A 70 -5.34 -9.19 -3.69
CA PRO A 70 -5.20 -8.70 -5.07
C PRO A 70 -3.87 -7.97 -5.35
N LEU A 71 -3.29 -7.32 -4.34
CA LEU A 71 -2.02 -6.62 -4.48
C LEU A 71 -0.84 -7.60 -4.58
N VAL A 72 -0.83 -8.67 -3.77
CA VAL A 72 0.17 -9.74 -3.86
C VAL A 72 0.05 -10.47 -5.20
N GLU A 73 -1.16 -10.76 -5.63
CA GLU A 73 -1.42 -11.41 -6.91
C GLU A 73 -1.00 -10.54 -8.10
N GLY A 74 -1.30 -9.24 -8.07
CA GLY A 74 -0.82 -8.28 -9.06
C GLY A 74 0.70 -8.08 -9.06
N ALA A 75 1.36 -8.23 -7.90
CA ALA A 75 2.82 -8.20 -7.80
C ALA A 75 3.49 -9.52 -8.25
N CYS A 76 2.78 -10.65 -8.14
CA CYS A 76 3.24 -11.97 -8.56
C CYS A 76 2.94 -12.25 -10.06
N GLY A 77 1.87 -11.65 -10.59
CA GLY A 77 1.43 -11.76 -11.98
C GLY A 77 2.18 -10.86 -12.95
N ALA A 78 3.45 -11.12 -13.18
CA ALA A 78 4.14 -10.68 -14.39
C ALA A 78 4.89 -11.87 -14.99
N ASN A 79 4.34 -12.39 -16.09
CA ASN A 79 4.95 -13.45 -16.91
C ASN A 79 6.45 -13.20 -17.12
N GLY A 80 7.23 -14.26 -16.91
CA GLY A 80 8.68 -14.19 -16.90
C GLY A 80 9.29 -13.70 -18.22
N ALA A 81 10.21 -12.75 -18.10
CA ALA A 81 11.45 -12.70 -18.88
C ALA A 81 12.32 -11.59 -18.29
N HIS A 82 13.59 -11.91 -18.05
CA HIS A 82 14.66 -11.03 -17.59
C HIS A 82 14.77 -10.75 -16.08
N ALA A 83 15.65 -11.54 -15.46
CA ALA A 83 16.40 -11.17 -14.27
C ALA A 83 16.98 -9.75 -14.45
N GLY A 84 16.57 -8.84 -13.57
CA GLY A 84 16.93 -7.43 -13.56
C GLY A 84 16.31 -6.76 -12.33
N THR A 85 16.99 -6.88 -11.20
CA THR A 85 16.71 -6.19 -9.94
C THR A 85 16.42 -4.69 -10.13
N SER A 86 15.25 -4.18 -9.71
CA SER A 86 15.09 -2.88 -9.01
C SER A 86 13.65 -2.33 -8.85
N GLY A 87 12.61 -2.89 -9.48
CA GLY A 87 11.26 -2.27 -9.44
C GLY A 87 10.28 -2.78 -8.37
N SER A 88 10.08 -4.09 -8.28
CA SER A 88 8.84 -4.65 -7.67
C SER A 88 9.01 -5.35 -6.32
N HIS A 89 10.24 -5.64 -5.89
CA HIS A 89 10.51 -6.28 -4.58
C HIS A 89 9.98 -5.44 -3.41
N GLY A 90 10.02 -4.12 -3.55
CA GLY A 90 9.54 -3.21 -2.52
C GLY A 90 8.04 -3.26 -2.30
N VAL A 91 7.25 -3.49 -3.37
CA VAL A 91 5.79 -3.66 -3.27
C VAL A 91 5.48 -4.98 -2.56
N LEU A 92 6.16 -6.05 -2.96
CA LEU A 92 6.02 -7.38 -2.37
C LEU A 92 6.37 -7.39 -0.87
N LEU A 93 7.49 -6.77 -0.47
CA LEU A 93 7.90 -6.64 0.94
C LEU A 93 6.90 -5.82 1.76
N SER A 94 6.37 -4.73 1.20
CA SER A 94 5.35 -3.93 1.89
C SER A 94 4.02 -4.67 2.02
N ALA A 95 3.66 -5.48 1.03
CA ALA A 95 2.46 -6.31 1.05
C ALA A 95 2.59 -7.46 2.05
N LEU A 96 3.74 -8.14 2.08
CA LEU A 96 4.08 -9.17 3.07
C LEU A 96 4.05 -8.61 4.49
N SER A 97 4.64 -7.43 4.71
CA SER A 97 4.60 -6.79 6.04
C SER A 97 3.19 -6.40 6.48
N LEU A 98 2.29 -6.10 5.53
CA LEU A 98 0.89 -5.82 5.80
C LEU A 98 0.12 -7.11 6.11
N MET A 99 0.37 -8.19 5.36
CA MET A 99 -0.18 -9.52 5.61
C MET A 99 0.27 -10.09 6.97
N ASP A 100 1.57 -10.03 7.31
CA ASP A 100 2.07 -10.50 8.61
C ASP A 100 1.45 -9.74 9.79
N TYR A 101 1.15 -8.46 9.60
CA TYR A 101 0.47 -7.66 10.61
C TYR A 101 -0.98 -8.08 10.81
N LEU A 102 -1.72 -8.35 9.72
CA LEU A 102 -3.13 -8.76 9.78
C LEU A 102 -3.34 -10.22 10.24
N LEU A 103 -2.29 -11.05 10.19
CA LEU A 103 -2.35 -12.44 10.63
C LEU A 103 -1.97 -12.64 12.12
N LYS A 104 -1.51 -11.59 12.80
CA LYS A 104 -1.21 -11.58 14.25
C LYS A 104 -2.43 -11.13 15.04
#